data_AF-A0AA42ZI61-F1
#
_entry.id   AF-A0AA42ZI61-F1
#
_cell.length_a   1.000
_cell.length_b   1.000
_cell.length_c   1.000
_cell.angle_alpha   90.00
_cell.angle_beta   90.00
_cell.angle_gamma   90.00
#
_symmetry.space_group_name_H-M   'P 1'
#
loop_
_entity.id
_entity.type
_entity.pdbx_description
1 polymer ?
#
loop_
_entity_poly.entity_id
_entity_poly.type
_entity_poly.pdbx_seq_one_letter_code
_entity_poly.pdbx_strand_id
1 'polypeptide(L)'
;MRQETFGKIVKAERVNRGWTVKQFTGKLEPALGKKLSPAYITRIEQYDEIPSPDLLCLIADVLKLDIEKLMVLARATKVRRFDKSLEEKYREAVGLHRVQKKSEG
;
A
#
# COMPACT_ATOMS: atom_id res chain seq x y z
N MET A 1 14.42 -1.11 -14.31
CA MET A 1 13.99 -2.10 -13.30
C MET A 1 12.70 -1.60 -12.65
N ARG A 2 11.63 -2.39 -12.56
CA ARG A 2 10.42 -1.97 -11.82
C ARG A 2 10.82 -1.87 -10.34
N GLN A 3 10.66 -0.71 -9.72
CA GLN A 3 10.81 -0.58 -8.26
C GLN A 3 9.85 -1.55 -7.57
N GLU A 4 10.38 -2.38 -6.68
CA GLU A 4 9.60 -3.19 -5.77
C GLU A 4 8.84 -2.27 -4.82
N THR A 5 7.54 -2.53 -4.64
CA THR A 5 6.69 -1.78 -3.70
C THR A 5 6.35 -2.65 -2.51
N PHE A 6 5.91 -2.03 -1.42
CA PHE A 6 5.52 -2.72 -0.20
C PHE A 6 4.57 -3.90 -0.47
N GLY A 7 3.47 -3.66 -1.18
CA GLY A 7 2.47 -4.68 -1.48
C GLY A 7 3.01 -5.82 -2.35
N LYS A 8 3.91 -5.51 -3.29
CA LYS A 8 4.56 -6.51 -4.14
C LYS A 8 5.48 -7.43 -3.35
N ILE A 9 6.26 -6.90 -2.42
CA ILE A 9 7.14 -7.72 -1.56
C ILE A 9 6.30 -8.63 -0.67
N VAL A 10 5.26 -8.10 -0.02
CA VAL A 10 4.36 -8.90 0.81
C VAL A 10 3.73 -10.04 0.00
N LYS A 11 3.22 -9.73 -1.20
CA LYS A 11 2.64 -10.72 -2.10
C LYS A 11 3.65 -11.78 -2.53
N ALA A 12 4.84 -11.34 -2.96
CA ALA A 12 5.89 -12.24 -3.42
C ALA A 12 6.28 -13.22 -2.32
N GLU A 13 6.52 -12.72 -1.11
CA GLU A 13 6.93 -13.57 0.02
C GLU A 13 5.81 -14.53 0.46
N ARG A 14 4.55 -14.07 0.48
CA ARG A 14 3.41 -14.96 0.73
C ARG A 14 3.32 -16.07 -0.31
N VAL A 15 3.49 -15.74 -1.59
CA VAL A 15 3.42 -16.71 -2.71
C VAL A 15 4.60 -17.67 -2.67
N ASN A 16 5.81 -17.21 -2.35
CA ASN A 16 7.00 -18.05 -2.17
C ASN A 16 6.79 -19.12 -1.10
N ARG A 17 5.98 -18.81 -0.08
CA ARG A 17 5.59 -19.74 1.00
C ARG A 17 4.41 -20.65 0.63
N GLY A 18 3.85 -20.50 -0.57
CA GLY A 18 2.70 -21.28 -1.03
C GLY A 18 1.40 -20.97 -0.29
N TRP A 19 1.31 -19.81 0.38
CA TRP A 19 0.13 -19.48 1.18
C TRP A 19 -0.93 -18.76 0.35
N THR A 20 -2.18 -19.19 0.45
CA THR A 20 -3.34 -18.41 0.02
C THR A 20 -3.53 -17.18 0.90
N VAL A 21 -4.26 -16.18 0.41
CA VAL A 21 -4.62 -14.99 1.21
C VAL A 21 -5.35 -15.40 2.50
N LYS A 22 -6.26 -16.37 2.43
CA LYS A 22 -7.00 -16.89 3.59
C LYS A 22 -6.10 -17.56 4.63
N GLN A 23 -5.09 -18.32 4.19
CA GLN A 23 -4.12 -18.91 5.11
C GLN A 23 -3.25 -17.83 5.76
N PHE A 24 -2.89 -16.80 4.99
CA PHE A 24 -2.10 -15.70 5.51
C PHE A 24 -2.87 -14.87 6.55
N THR A 25 -4.15 -14.55 6.30
CA THR A 25 -5.00 -13.91 7.32
C THR A 25 -5.10 -14.75 8.59
N GLY A 26 -5.30 -16.07 8.47
CA GLY A 26 -5.37 -16.96 9.62
C GLY A 26 -4.08 -17.03 10.46
N LYS A 27 -2.92 -16.65 9.90
CA LYS A 27 -1.66 -16.51 10.64
C LYS A 27 -1.52 -15.17 11.36
N LEU A 28 -2.19 -14.13 10.87
CA LEU A 28 -2.13 -12.78 11.44
C LEU A 28 -3.17 -12.56 12.55
N GLU A 29 -4.38 -13.12 12.38
CA GLU A 29 -5.51 -12.96 13.31
C GLU A 29 -5.20 -13.31 14.78
N PRO A 30 -4.48 -14.41 15.11
CA PRO A 30 -4.20 -14.77 16.50
C PRO A 30 -3.36 -13.72 17.23
N ALA A 31 -2.36 -13.16 16.53
CA ALA A 31 -1.49 -12.14 17.10
C ALA A 31 -2.13 -10.74 17.11
N LEU A 32 -3.05 -10.48 16.16
CA LEU A 32 -3.75 -9.21 16.05
C LEU A 32 -4.96 -9.11 17.02
N GLY A 33 -5.47 -10.24 17.52
CA GLY A 33 -6.62 -10.30 18.43
C GLY A 33 -7.96 -9.93 17.79
N LYS A 34 -8.02 -9.82 16.44
CA LYS A 34 -9.25 -9.51 15.69
C LYS A 34 -9.26 -10.19 14.33
N LYS A 35 -10.46 -10.39 13.79
CA LYS A 35 -10.65 -10.93 12.43
C LYS A 35 -10.12 -9.96 11.39
N LEU A 36 -9.44 -10.50 10.38
CA LEU A 36 -8.84 -9.76 9.29
C LEU A 36 -9.48 -10.19 7.97
N SER A 37 -10.11 -9.23 7.27
CA SER A 37 -10.75 -9.53 5.99
C SER A 37 -9.69 -9.92 4.93
N PRO A 38 -9.86 -11.05 4.21
CA PRO A 38 -9.00 -11.39 3.07
C PRO A 38 -8.94 -10.29 2.01
N ALA A 39 -10.04 -9.56 1.81
CA ALA A 39 -10.09 -8.43 0.88
C ALA A 39 -9.11 -7.32 1.29
N TYR A 40 -8.88 -7.12 2.59
CA TYR A 40 -7.94 -6.12 3.06
C TYR A 40 -6.49 -6.51 2.74
N ILE A 41 -6.11 -7.77 2.91
CA ILE A 41 -4.80 -8.27 2.46
C ILE A 41 -4.63 -8.11 0.96
N THR A 42 -5.68 -8.41 0.17
CA THR A 42 -5.64 -8.17 -1.27
C THR A 42 -5.38 -6.70 -1.59
N ARG A 43 -5.98 -5.76 -0.85
CA ARG A 43 -5.71 -4.33 -1.06
C ARG A 43 -4.30 -3.91 -0.69
N ILE A 44 -3.74 -4.47 0.39
CA ILE A 44 -2.33 -4.29 0.74
C ILE A 44 -1.43 -4.74 -0.42
N GLU A 45 -1.68 -5.94 -0.95
CA GLU A 45 -0.82 -6.55 -1.96
C GLU A 45 -0.95 -5.94 -3.36
N GLN A 46 -2.17 -5.62 -3.79
CA GLN A 46 -2.44 -5.14 -5.15
C GLN A 46 -2.40 -3.62 -5.25
N TYR A 47 -2.91 -2.94 -4.22
CA TYR A 47 -3.05 -1.50 -4.21
C TYR A 47 -2.12 -0.87 -3.20
N ASP A 48 -1.05 -1.53 -2.74
CA ASP A 48 -0.06 -0.93 -1.84
C ASP A 48 -0.72 -0.14 -0.66
N GLU A 49 -1.88 -0.61 -0.17
CA GLU A 49 -2.55 -0.01 0.98
C GLU A 49 -1.63 -0.20 2.18
N ILE A 50 -1.28 0.89 2.86
CA ILE A 50 -0.36 0.82 4.00
C ILE A 50 -1.17 0.45 5.24
N PRO A 51 -0.90 -0.71 5.88
CA PRO A 51 -1.61 -1.13 7.07
C PRO A 51 -1.24 -0.30 8.30
N SER A 52 -1.94 -0.53 9.41
CA SER A 52 -1.51 0.02 10.71
C SER A 52 -0.11 -0.48 11.08
N PRO A 53 0.65 0.27 11.91
CA PRO A 53 1.97 -0.15 12.36
C PRO A 53 1.99 -1.56 12.96
N ASP A 54 1.03 -1.88 13.84
CA ASP A 54 0.95 -3.21 14.47
C ASP A 54 0.82 -4.33 13.43
N LEU A 55 -0.06 -4.15 12.43
CA LEU A 55 -0.24 -5.13 11.38
C LEU A 55 0.98 -5.21 10.46
N LEU A 56 1.67 -4.09 10.23
CA LEU A 56 2.92 -4.06 9.46
C LEU A 56 4.01 -4.89 10.15
N CYS A 57 4.19 -4.71 11.47
CA CYS A 57 5.12 -5.50 12.27
C CYS A 57 4.76 -6.99 12.22
N LEU A 58 3.48 -7.33 12.40
CA LEU A 58 3.02 -8.72 12.32
C LEU A 58 3.25 -9.35 10.94
N ILE A 59 3.02 -8.60 9.86
CA ILE A 59 3.33 -9.05 8.50
C ILE A 59 4.82 -9.35 8.36
N ALA A 60 5.69 -8.47 8.87
CA ALA A 60 7.13 -8.67 8.83
C ALA A 60 7.55 -9.93 9.62
N ASP A 61 7.01 -10.11 10.83
CA ASP A 61 7.33 -11.24 11.69
C ASP A 61 6.87 -12.59 11.12
N VAL A 62 5.67 -12.64 10.56
CA VAL A 62 5.07 -13.84 9.98
C VAL A 62 5.75 -14.22 8.67
N LEU A 63 6.11 -13.23 7.85
CA LEU A 63 6.79 -13.43 6.57
C LEU A 63 8.32 -13.46 6.70
N LYS A 64 8.87 -13.28 7.91
CA LYS A 64 10.32 -13.19 8.19
C LYS A 64 11.02 -12.17 7.29
N LEU A 65 10.36 -11.03 7.10
CA LEU A 65 10.89 -9.90 6.35
C LEU A 65 11.56 -8.91 7.30
N ASP A 66 12.55 -8.20 6.77
CA ASP A 66 13.15 -7.06 7.47
C ASP A 66 12.12 -5.92 7.59
N ILE A 67 11.76 -5.61 8.84
CA ILE A 67 10.80 -4.57 9.20
C ILE A 67 11.27 -3.18 8.77
N GLU A 68 12.57 -2.88 8.88
CA GLU A 68 13.12 -1.57 8.52
C GLU A 68 12.98 -1.36 7.00
N LYS A 69 13.33 -2.39 6.22
CA LYS A 69 13.13 -2.38 4.76
C LYS A 69 11.66 -2.20 4.39
N LEU A 70 10.74 -2.91 5.06
CA LEU A 70 9.30 -2.77 4.80
C LEU A 70 8.79 -1.37 5.13
N MET A 71 9.25 -0.78 6.23
CA MET A 71 8.88 0.59 6.62
C MET A 71 9.38 1.63 5.61
N VAL A 72 10.61 1.51 5.13
CA VAL A 72 11.16 2.40 4.10
C VAL A 72 10.30 2.34 2.84
N LEU A 73 9.92 1.14 2.40
CA LEU A 73 9.07 0.95 1.22
C LEU A 73 7.64 1.46 1.42
N ALA A 74 7.06 1.25 2.61
CA ALA A 74 5.75 1.77 2.97
C ALA A 74 5.75 3.31 2.96
N ARG A 75 6.80 3.93 3.51
CA ARG A 75 6.98 5.39 3.49
C ARG A 75 7.12 5.92 2.07
N ALA A 76 8.02 5.34 1.27
CA ALA A 76 8.24 5.75 -0.12
C ALA A 76 6.95 5.65 -0.96
N THR A 77 6.15 4.61 -0.73
CA THR A 77 4.85 4.42 -1.37
C THR A 77 3.86 5.52 -0.99
N LYS A 78 3.79 5.88 0.31
CA LYS A 78 2.90 6.94 0.79
C LYS A 78 3.27 8.31 0.21
N VAL A 79 4.56 8.64 0.16
CA VAL A 79 5.08 9.89 -0.43
C VAL A 79 4.71 9.96 -1.91
N ARG A 80 5.04 8.92 -2.69
CA ARG A 80 4.72 8.87 -4.13
C ARG A 80 3.23 9.05 -4.42
N ARG A 81 2.36 8.49 -3.57
CA ARG A 81 0.90 8.66 -3.70
C ARG A 81 0.45 10.08 -3.42
N PHE A 82 1.03 10.68 -2.39
CA PHE A 82 0.76 12.07 -2.04
C PHE A 82 1.19 13.00 -3.18
N ASP A 83 2.40 12.83 -3.71
CA ASP A 83 2.92 13.64 -4.82
C ASP A 83 2.03 13.53 -6.05
N LYS A 84 1.60 12.31 -6.41
CA LYS A 84 0.68 12.10 -7.54
C LYS A 84 -0.67 12.78 -7.32
N SER A 85 -1.23 12.69 -6.11
CA SER A 85 -2.50 13.37 -5.78
C SER A 85 -2.35 14.90 -5.82
N LEU A 86 -1.20 15.41 -5.38
CA LEU A 86 -0.86 16.82 -5.42
C LEU A 86 -0.76 17.30 -6.87
N GLU A 87 -0.04 16.58 -7.73
CA GLU A 87 0.06 16.85 -9.16
C GLU A 87 -1.30 16.83 -9.87
N GLU A 88 -2.19 15.90 -9.53
CA GLU A 88 -3.54 15.82 -10.08
C GLU A 88 -4.35 17.06 -9.68
N LYS A 89 -4.34 17.45 -8.40
CA LYS A 89 -5.00 18.68 -7.91
C LYS A 89 -4.45 19.95 -8.57
N TYR A 90 -3.14 20.03 -8.76
CA TYR A 90 -2.52 21.14 -9.47
C TYR A 90 -2.97 21.19 -10.94
N ARG A 91 -3.05 20.03 -11.62
CA ARG A 91 -3.53 19.95 -12.99
C ARG A 91 -4.99 20.41 -13.12
N GLU A 92 -5.85 20.01 -12.20
CA GLU A 92 -7.25 20.43 -12.13
C GLU A 92 -7.35 21.94 -11.91
N ALA A 93 -6.63 22.49 -10.94
CA ALA A 93 -6.66 23.93 -10.63
C ALA A 93 -6.17 24.79 -11.81
N VAL A 94 -5.07 24.40 -12.47
CA VAL A 94 -4.55 25.10 -13.65
C VAL A 94 -5.49 24.95 -14.84
N GLY A 95 -6.11 23.79 -15.01
CA GLY A 95 -7.12 23.54 -16.03
C GLY A 95 -8.35 24.43 -15.86
N LEU A 96 -8.88 24.53 -14.64
CA LEU A 96 -10.02 25.40 -14.30
C LEU A 96 -9.69 26.88 -14.56
N HIS A 97 -8.50 27.34 -14.17
CA HIS A 97 -8.05 28.71 -14.44
C HIS A 97 -7.91 29.02 -15.95
N ARG A 98 -7.47 28.05 -16.76
CA ARG A 98 -7.39 28.22 -18.22
C ARG A 98 -8.76 28.29 -18.89
N VAL A 99 -9.76 27.57 -18.36
CA VAL A 99 -11.12 27.59 -18.88
C VAL A 99 -11.82 28.92 -18.53
N GLN A 100 -11.73 29.39 -17.28
CA GLN A 100 -12.33 30.66 -16.88
C GLN A 100 -11.80 31.87 -17.69
N LYS A 101 -10.48 31.90 -17.95
CA LYS A 101 -9.86 33.00 -18.71
C LYS A 101 -10.29 33.06 -20.20
N LYS A 102 -10.87 31.99 -20.75
CA LYS A 102 -11.43 31.95 -22.11
C LYS A 102 -12.92 32.33 -22.15
N SER A 103 -13.61 32.30 -21.01
CA SER A 103 -15.04 32.62 -20.91
C SER A 103 -15.30 34.11 -20.70
N GLU A 104 -14.28 34.86 -20.28
CA GLU A 104 -14.36 36.29 -19.93
C GLU A 104 -13.76 37.23 -21.00
N GLY A 105 -13.36 36.69 -22.16
CA GLY A 105 -12.88 37.46 -23.32
C GLY A 105 -13.69 37.15 -24.56
#